data_AF-A0A968T544-F1
#
_entry.id   AF-A0A968T544-F1
#
_cell.length_a   1.000
_cell.length_b   1.000
_cell.length_c   1.000
_cell.angle_alpha   90.00
_cell.angle_beta   90.00
_cell.angle_gamma   90.00
#
_symmetry.space_group_name_H-M   'P 1'
#
loop_
_entity.id
_entity.type
_entity.pdbx_description
1 polymer ?
#
loop_
_entity_poly.entity_id
_entity_poly.type
_entity_poly.pdbx_seq_one_letter_code
_entity_poly.pdbx_strand_id
1 'polypeptide(L)'
;MWSDRNLPPIMSYGGSDRYENQKDMHFNLLGEWKYYGAKTSISFNMGYNYATLGYILSNSNPGGIWVNFDTRSVSHVFSNKLNVQHNLSDKAVWKTSAEAVFTQASYNDKIEQTGFDVDRTDINLQTSYHYVFQELFRGMLLLSRKWSTIS
;
A
#
# COMPACT_ATOMS: atom_id res chain seq x y z
N MET A 1 15.02 -2.82 1.34
CA MET A 1 15.46 -2.50 2.72
C MET A 1 15.15 -3.70 3.60
N TRP A 2 16.16 -4.20 4.30
CA TRP A 2 16.02 -5.27 5.27
C TRP A 2 16.03 -4.62 6.66
N SER A 3 15.08 -4.99 7.51
CA SER A 3 15.03 -4.62 8.92
C SER A 3 14.94 -5.87 9.76
N ASP A 4 15.82 -5.98 10.76
CA ASP A 4 15.76 -7.00 11.82
C ASP A 4 15.58 -6.23 13.13
N ARG A 5 14.49 -6.51 13.84
CA ARG A 5 14.15 -5.82 15.09
C ARG A 5 13.85 -6.84 16.17
N ASN A 6 14.60 -6.77 17.25
CA ASN A 6 14.17 -7.34 18.51
C ASN A 6 13.13 -6.40 19.11
N LEU A 7 11.91 -6.88 19.30
CA LEU A 7 10.84 -6.06 19.87
C LEU A 7 10.97 -6.11 21.40
N PRO A 8 10.95 -4.95 22.09
CA PRO A 8 10.97 -4.95 23.54
C PRO A 8 9.68 -5.59 24.07
N PRO A 9 9.74 -6.39 25.14
CA PRO A 9 8.55 -7.02 25.71
C PRO A 9 7.54 -5.94 26.11
N ILE A 10 6.31 -6.04 25.59
CA ILE A 10 5.22 -5.07 25.80
C ILE A 10 4.71 -5.07 27.26
N MET A 11 5.08 -6.05 28.09
CA MET A 11 4.72 -6.11 29.51
C MET A 11 5.95 -6.14 30.42
N SER A 12 5.98 -5.24 31.41
CA SER A 12 6.94 -5.19 32.51
C SER A 12 6.67 -6.27 33.58
N TYR A 13 6.34 -7.49 33.17
CA TYR A 13 6.09 -8.59 34.12
C TYR A 13 7.42 -9.32 34.39
N GLY A 14 7.86 -9.32 35.65
CA GLY A 14 9.12 -9.90 36.10
C GLY A 14 9.14 -11.43 36.12
N GLY A 15 9.03 -12.07 34.96
CA GLY A 15 9.18 -13.52 34.82
C GLY A 15 9.65 -13.92 33.42
N SER A 16 10.47 -14.98 33.36
CA SER A 16 10.95 -15.74 32.19
C SER A 16 11.59 -14.92 31.06
N ASP A 17 12.79 -15.32 30.61
CA ASP A 17 13.44 -14.70 29.45
C ASP A 17 12.57 -14.91 28.20
N ARG A 18 12.13 -13.80 27.59
CA ARG A 18 11.31 -13.76 26.37
C ARG A 18 12.15 -13.29 25.18
N TYR A 19 12.08 -14.01 24.08
CA TYR A 19 12.68 -13.65 22.81
C TYR A 19 11.59 -13.31 21.80
N GLU A 20 11.60 -12.07 21.32
CA GLU A 20 10.65 -11.58 20.33
C GLU A 20 11.41 -10.88 19.21
N ASN A 21 11.28 -11.42 18.00
CA ASN A 21 12.01 -10.94 16.84
C ASN A 21 11.08 -10.80 15.63
N GLN A 22 11.25 -9.69 14.93
CA GLN A 22 10.57 -9.40 13.68
C GLN A 22 11.60 -9.14 12.57
N LYS A 23 11.47 -9.87 11.46
CA LYS A 23 12.32 -9.74 10.26
C LYS A 23 11.49 -9.30 9.08
N ASP A 24 11.80 -8.12 8.58
CA ASP A 24 11.09 -7.47 7.49
C ASP A 24 12.01 -7.30 6.29
N MET A 25 11.49 -7.59 5.11
CA MET A 25 12.15 -7.24 3.85
C MET A 25 11.15 -6.51 2.97
N HIS A 26 11.58 -5.36 2.45
CA HIS A 26 10.79 -4.57 1.52
C HIS A 26 11.59 -4.28 0.25
N PHE A 27 10.96 -4.48 -0.90
CA PHE A 27 11.46 -4.08 -2.21
C PHE A 27 10.41 -3.19 -2.88
N ASN A 28 10.86 -2.05 -3.38
CA ASN A 28 10.02 -1.05 -4.02
C ASN A 28 10.62 -0.68 -5.37
N LEU A 29 9.82 -0.79 -6.43
CA LEU A 29 10.14 -0.31 -7.76
C LEU A 29 9.05 0.68 -8.18
N LEU A 30 9.46 1.88 -8.56
CA LEU A 30 8.55 2.94 -9.01
C LEU A 30 9.01 3.44 -10.36
N GLY A 31 8.08 3.55 -11.30
CA GLY A 31 8.27 4.14 -12.61
C GLY A 31 7.37 5.36 -12.76
N GLU A 32 7.91 6.44 -13.29
CA GLU A 32 7.16 7.65 -13.57
C GLU A 32 7.42 8.09 -15.01
N TRP A 33 6.35 8.35 -15.74
CA TRP A 33 6.37 8.95 -17.06
C TRP A 33 5.53 10.21 -17.04
N LYS A 34 6.08 11.30 -17.61
CA LYS A 34 5.37 12.57 -17.74
C LYS A 34 5.49 13.08 -19.16
N TYR A 35 4.38 13.59 -19.66
CA TYR A 35 4.31 14.32 -20.91
C TYR A 35 3.69 15.69 -20.66
N TYR A 36 4.36 16.74 -21.13
CA TYR A 36 3.92 18.11 -21.02
C TYR A 36 3.80 18.71 -22.43
N GLY A 37 2.58 18.75 -22.94
CA GLY A 37 2.23 19.47 -24.17
C GLY A 37 1.67 20.85 -23.87
N ALA A 38 1.44 21.64 -24.92
CA ALA A 38 0.94 23.01 -24.79
C ALA A 38 -0.45 23.10 -24.12
N LYS A 39 -1.34 22.13 -24.38
CA LYS A 39 -2.69 22.09 -23.79
C LYS A 39 -2.94 20.88 -22.90
N THR A 40 -2.11 19.85 -22.99
CA THR A 40 -2.35 18.58 -22.30
C THR A 40 -1.12 18.20 -21.51
N SER A 41 -1.31 17.84 -20.24
CA SER A 41 -0.30 17.19 -19.41
C SER A 41 -0.78 15.80 -19.03
N ILE A 42 0.08 14.81 -19.15
CA ILE A 42 -0.21 13.42 -18.77
C ILE A 42 0.88 12.98 -17.80
N SER A 43 0.48 12.37 -16.69
CA SER A 43 1.41 11.64 -15.83
C SER A 43 0.93 10.21 -15.64
N PHE A 44 1.84 9.28 -15.79
CA PHE A 44 1.61 7.87 -15.52
C PHE A 44 2.63 7.39 -14.48
N ASN A 45 2.13 6.84 -13.39
CA ASN A 45 2.91 6.28 -12.31
C ASN A 45 2.61 4.78 -12.23
N MET A 46 3.65 3.97 -12.26
CA MET A 46 3.58 2.53 -12.01
C MET A 46 4.41 2.20 -10.78
N GLY A 47 3.98 1.20 -10.03
CA GLY A 47 4.66 0.78 -8.82
C GLY A 47 4.50 -0.70 -8.57
N TYR A 48 5.56 -1.30 -8.07
CA TYR A 48 5.58 -2.66 -7.54
C TYR A 48 6.24 -2.65 -6.17
N ASN A 49 5.51 -3.12 -5.17
CA ASN A 49 6.00 -3.34 -3.82
C ASN A 49 5.94 -4.83 -3.53
N TYR A 50 7.05 -5.33 -3.00
CA TYR A 50 7.15 -6.66 -2.43
C TYR A 50 7.55 -6.52 -0.96
N ALA A 51 6.85 -7.23 -0.09
CA ALA A 51 7.18 -7.26 1.32
C ALA A 51 7.13 -8.69 1.87
N THR A 52 8.03 -9.00 2.78
CA THR A 52 7.94 -10.17 3.65
C THR A 52 8.05 -9.72 5.09
N LEU A 53 7.20 -10.29 5.94
CA LEU A 53 7.19 -10.07 7.38
C LEU A 53 7.29 -11.44 8.05
N GLY A 54 8.34 -11.66 8.83
CA GLY A 54 8.48 -12.81 9.71
C GLY A 54 8.39 -12.35 11.16
N TYR A 55 7.59 -13.03 11.96
CA TYR A 55 7.47 -12.74 13.39
C TYR A 55 7.62 -14.02 14.19
N ILE A 56 8.54 -14.00 15.15
CA ILE A 56 8.80 -15.11 16.06
C ILE A 56 8.69 -14.61 17.50
N LEU A 57 7.92 -15.32 18.30
CA LEU A 57 7.85 -15.16 19.75
C LEU A 57 8.18 -16.49 20.42
N SER A 58 9.15 -16.49 21.33
CA SER A 58 9.44 -17.63 22.20
C SER A 58 9.69 -17.22 23.65
N ASN A 59 9.33 -18.11 24.57
CA ASN A 59 9.54 -17.94 26.00
C ASN A 59 10.45 -19.06 26.52
N SER A 60 11.39 -18.71 27.40
CA SER A 60 12.27 -19.66 28.07
C SER A 60 11.71 -20.03 29.45
N ASN A 61 11.42 -21.31 29.65
CA ASN A 61 10.97 -21.85 30.92
C ASN A 61 12.00 -22.84 31.50
N PRO A 62 11.93 -23.19 32.79
CA PRO A 62 12.84 -24.18 33.40
C PRO A 62 12.87 -25.55 32.70
N GLY A 63 11.87 -25.87 31.88
CA GLY A 63 11.79 -27.08 31.06
C GLY A 63 12.23 -26.93 29.59
N GLY A 64 12.74 -25.76 29.17
CA GLY A 64 13.20 -25.49 27.80
C GLY A 64 12.54 -24.27 27.14
N ILE A 65 12.92 -24.01 25.88
CA ILE A 65 12.38 -22.91 25.06
C ILE A 65 11.08 -23.36 24.39
N TRP A 66 10.01 -22.60 24.59
CA TRP A 66 8.72 -22.78 23.93
C TRP A 66 8.51 -21.66 22.90
N VAL A 67 8.25 -22.02 21.65
CA VAL A 67 7.86 -21.06 20.61
C VAL A 67 6.35 -20.87 20.69
N ASN A 68 5.91 -19.63 20.89
CA ASN A 68 4.50 -19.25 21.01
C ASN A 68 3.91 -18.83 19.67
N PHE A 69 4.70 -18.13 18.85
CA PHE A 69 4.30 -17.73 17.49
C PHE A 69 5.49 -17.87 16.54
N ASP A 70 5.26 -18.41 15.35
CA ASP A 70 6.17 -18.34 14.22
C ASP A 70 5.32 -18.12 12.97
N THR A 71 5.20 -16.86 12.56
CA THR A 71 4.34 -16.45 11.46
C THR A 71 5.15 -15.81 10.35
N ARG A 72 4.72 -16.05 9.12
CA ARG A 72 5.32 -15.45 7.93
C ARG A 72 4.23 -14.95 7.01
N SER A 73 4.33 -13.70 6.60
CA SER A 73 3.53 -13.15 5.51
C SER A 73 4.39 -12.67 4.36
N VAL A 74 3.82 -12.76 3.17
CA VAL A 74 4.41 -12.30 1.91
C VAL A 74 3.35 -11.51 1.18
N SER A 75 3.67 -10.31 0.70
CA SER A 75 2.74 -9.48 -0.05
C SER A 75 3.37 -8.92 -1.31
N HIS A 76 2.58 -8.92 -2.38
CA HIS A 76 2.86 -8.31 -3.67
C HIS A 76 1.81 -7.24 -3.94
N VAL A 77 2.23 -6.01 -4.22
CA VAL A 77 1.33 -4.91 -4.53
C VAL A 77 1.76 -4.25 -5.84
N PHE A 78 0.87 -4.28 -6.83
CA PHE A 78 1.03 -3.57 -8.10
C PHE A 78 0.10 -2.36 -8.12
N SER A 79 0.65 -1.16 -8.31
CA SER A 79 -0.11 0.09 -8.34
C SER A 79 0.11 0.81 -9.66
N ASN A 80 -0.97 1.26 -10.30
CA ASN A 80 -0.92 2.06 -11.51
C ASN A 80 -1.81 3.29 -11.34
N LYS A 81 -1.32 4.45 -11.76
CA LYS A 81 -2.06 5.70 -11.73
C LYS A 81 -1.81 6.50 -12.99
N LEU A 82 -2.88 6.86 -13.68
CA LEU A 82 -2.88 7.75 -14.84
C LEU A 82 -3.57 9.05 -14.46
N ASN A 83 -2.92 10.18 -14.68
CA ASN A 83 -3.53 11.50 -14.59
C ASN A 83 -3.43 12.20 -15.94
N VAL A 84 -4.54 12.78 -16.38
CA VAL A 84 -4.62 13.58 -17.59
C VAL A 84 -5.21 14.93 -17.20
N GLN A 85 -4.50 16.00 -17.52
CA GLN A 85 -5.01 17.36 -17.44
C GLN A 85 -5.06 17.93 -18.86
N HIS A 86 -6.19 18.50 -19.23
CA HIS A 86 -6.40 19.13 -20.53
C HIS A 86 -6.98 20.54 -20.34
N ASN A 87 -6.25 21.53 -20.82
CA ASN A 87 -6.67 22.93 -20.85
C ASN A 87 -7.55 23.13 -22.09
N LEU A 88 -8.87 23.19 -21.88
CA LEU A 88 -9.86 23.42 -22.94
C LEU A 88 -9.80 24.88 -23.43
N SER A 89 -9.49 25.80 -22.51
CA SER A 89 -9.19 27.21 -22.78
C SER A 89 -8.39 27.79 -21.60
N ASP A 90 -8.03 29.07 -21.66
CA ASP A 90 -7.38 29.77 -20.54
C ASP A 90 -8.24 29.83 -19.28
N LYS A 91 -9.56 29.61 -19.42
CA LYS A 91 -10.54 29.65 -18.33
C LYS A 91 -11.06 28.28 -17.90
N ALA A 92 -10.78 27.22 -18.67
CA ALA A 92 -11.42 25.92 -18.48
C ALA A 92 -10.39 24.78 -18.49
N VAL A 93 -10.37 23.98 -17.43
CA VAL A 93 -9.46 22.85 -17.28
C VAL A 93 -10.23 21.60 -16.92
N TRP A 94 -10.02 20.55 -17.69
CA TRP A 94 -10.50 19.21 -17.41
C TRP A 94 -9.38 18.36 -16.81
N LYS A 95 -9.66 17.63 -15.74
CA LYS A 95 -8.71 16.69 -15.13
C LYS A 95 -9.36 15.34 -14.93
N THR A 96 -8.69 14.28 -15.32
CA THR A 96 -9.10 12.90 -15.05
C THR A 96 -7.95 12.16 -14.38
N SER A 97 -8.27 11.35 -13.37
CA SER A 97 -7.36 10.45 -12.69
C SER A 97 -7.97 9.06 -12.65
N ALA A 98 -7.21 8.05 -13.04
CA ALA A 98 -7.58 6.64 -12.91
C ALA A 98 -6.47 5.91 -12.15
N GLU A 99 -6.84 5.14 -11.15
CA GLU A 99 -5.93 4.41 -10.28
C GLU A 99 -6.41 2.98 -10.13
N ALA A 100 -5.48 2.04 -10.20
CA ALA A 100 -5.72 0.61 -10.01
C ALA A 100 -4.61 0.02 -9.14
N VAL A 101 -5.00 -0.64 -8.06
CA VAL A 101 -4.10 -1.29 -7.11
C VAL A 101 -4.51 -2.75 -6.95
N PHE A 102 -3.58 -3.65 -7.23
CA PHE A 102 -3.74 -5.09 -7.06
C PHE A 102 -2.82 -5.54 -5.93
N THR A 103 -3.38 -6.18 -4.93
CA THR A 103 -2.66 -6.70 -3.76
C THR A 103 -2.90 -8.18 -3.66
N GLN A 104 -1.83 -8.95 -3.55
CA GLN A 104 -1.87 -10.36 -3.20
C GLN A 104 -1.05 -10.53 -1.93
N ALA A 105 -1.64 -11.15 -0.90
CA ALA A 105 -0.97 -11.39 0.36
C ALA A 105 -1.23 -12.82 0.84
N SER A 106 -0.19 -13.50 1.26
CA SER A 106 -0.25 -14.83 1.88
C SER A 106 0.18 -14.73 3.32
N TYR A 107 -0.56 -15.35 4.22
CA TYR A 107 -0.23 -15.47 5.64
C TYR A 107 -0.11 -16.95 6.03
N ASN A 108 0.92 -17.29 6.78
CA ASN A 108 1.17 -18.65 7.24
C ASN A 108 1.66 -18.64 8.70
N ASP A 109 1.01 -19.42 9.55
CA ASP A 109 1.46 -19.77 10.89
C ASP A 109 2.13 -21.15 10.86
N LYS A 110 3.43 -21.21 11.17
CA LYS A 110 4.22 -22.44 11.12
C LYS A 110 3.93 -23.38 12.29
N ILE A 111 3.45 -22.87 13.42
CA ILE A 111 3.17 -23.65 14.63
C ILE A 111 1.83 -24.35 14.48
N GLU A 112 0.80 -23.60 14.08
CA GLU A 112 -0.55 -24.14 13.89
C GLU A 112 -0.72 -24.84 12.52
N GLN A 113 0.23 -24.66 11.59
CA GLN A 113 0.16 -25.13 10.21
C GLN A 113 -1.08 -24.61 9.47
N THR A 114 -1.52 -23.40 9.83
CA THR A 114 -2.68 -22.72 9.24
C THR A 114 -2.23 -21.54 8.40
N GLY A 115 -3.07 -21.11 7.47
CA GLY A 115 -2.77 -19.98 6.60
C GLY A 115 -3.96 -19.59 5.75
N PHE A 116 -3.86 -18.41 5.16
CA PHE A 116 -4.85 -17.91 4.22
C PHE A 116 -4.19 -16.96 3.22
N ASP A 117 -4.76 -16.94 2.02
CA ASP A 117 -4.41 -16.00 0.97
C ASP A 117 -5.50 -14.94 0.87
N VAL A 118 -5.10 -13.71 0.52
CA VAL A 118 -6.02 -12.60 0.28
C VAL A 118 -5.60 -11.89 -0.98
N ASP A 119 -6.54 -11.83 -1.92
CA ASP A 119 -6.40 -11.01 -3.12
C ASP A 119 -7.34 -9.82 -3.02
N ARG A 120 -6.81 -8.61 -3.27
CA ARG A 120 -7.58 -7.37 -3.26
C ARG A 120 -7.30 -6.55 -4.50
N THR A 121 -8.37 -6.09 -5.14
CA THR A 121 -8.32 -5.15 -6.25
C THR A 121 -9.08 -3.89 -5.88
N ASP A 122 -8.40 -2.75 -5.93
CA ASP A 122 -8.98 -1.42 -5.74
C ASP A 122 -8.85 -0.62 -7.03
N ILE A 123 -9.96 -0.10 -7.55
CA ILE A 123 -9.99 0.77 -8.73
C ILE A 123 -10.66 2.08 -8.33
N ASN A 124 -10.06 3.21 -8.70
CA ASN A 124 -10.58 4.54 -8.44
C ASN A 124 -10.53 5.38 -9.72
N LEU A 125 -11.66 5.97 -10.08
CA LEU A 125 -11.79 6.89 -11.20
C LEU A 125 -12.30 8.23 -10.68
N GLN A 126 -11.61 9.30 -11.06
CA GLN A 126 -11.96 10.67 -10.69
C GLN A 126 -11.90 11.55 -11.93
N THR A 127 -12.87 12.43 -12.07
CA THR A 127 -12.85 13.45 -13.10
C THR A 127 -13.37 14.76 -12.55
N SER A 128 -12.74 15.85 -12.95
CA SER A 128 -13.11 17.19 -12.52
C SER A 128 -13.03 18.18 -13.66
N TYR A 129 -13.96 19.11 -13.63
CA TYR A 129 -14.01 20.26 -14.52
C TYR A 129 -13.88 21.52 -13.69
N HIS A 130 -12.90 22.34 -14.01
CA HIS A 130 -12.65 23.63 -13.39
C HIS A 130 -12.95 24.73 -14.40
N TYR A 131 -13.69 25.76 -13.98
CA TYR A 131 -14.02 26.90 -14.81
C TYR A 131 -13.84 28.22 -14.06
N VAL A 132 -13.22 29.20 -14.73
CA VAL A 132 -13.04 30.57 -14.25
C VAL A 132 -14.03 31.46 -15.00
N PHE A 133 -15.05 31.95 -14.30
CA PHE A 133 -16.09 32.79 -14.91
C PHE A 133 -15.60 34.24 -15.09
N GLN A 134 -15.06 34.81 -14.01
CA GLN A 134 -14.37 36.11 -13.95
C GLN A 134 -13.18 35.97 -12.99
N GLU A 135 -12.34 36.99 -12.83
CA GLU A 135 -11.17 36.93 -11.93
C GLU A 135 -11.53 36.58 -10.48
N LEU A 136 -12.75 36.90 -10.05
CA LEU A 136 -13.26 36.68 -8.69
C LEU A 136 -13.99 35.34 -8.49
N PHE A 137 -14.52 34.69 -9.53
CA PHE A 137 -15.37 33.50 -9.36
C PHE A 137 -14.87 32.29 -10.14
N ARG A 138 -14.58 31.22 -9.39
CA ARG A 138 -14.10 29.92 -9.90
C ARG A 138 -15.04 28.81 -9.44
N GLY A 139 -15.47 27.97 -10.36
CA GLY A 139 -16.29 26.79 -10.09
C GLY A 139 -15.52 25.50 -10.36
N MET A 140 -15.90 24.44 -9.64
CA MET A 140 -15.40 23.09 -9.87
C MET A 140 -16.55 22.09 -9.75
N LEU A 141 -16.60 21.15 -10.68
CA LEU A 141 -17.40 19.95 -10.57
C LEU A 141 -16.45 18.76 -10.47
N LEU A 142 -16.64 17.90 -9.47
CA LEU A 142 -15.85 16.68 -9.25
C LEU A 142 -16.80 15.48 -9.21
N LEU A 143 -16.47 14.46 -9.99
CA LEU A 143 -17.10 13.15 -9.94
C LEU A 143 -16.03 12.12 -9.59
N SER A 144 -16.32 11.26 -8.62
CA SER A 144 -15.42 10.19 -8.20
C SER A 144 -16.19 8.90 -7.98
N ARG A 145 -15.59 7.79 -8.37
CA ARG A 145 -16.11 6.46 -8.13
C ARG A 145 -14.96 5.52 -7.75
N LYS A 146 -15.17 4.76 -6.68
CA LYS A 146 -14.25 3.73 -6.19
C LYS A 146 -14.94 2.37 -6.21
N TRP A 147 -14.18 1.36 -6.61
CA TRP A 147 -14.52 -0.06 -6.53
C TRP A 147 -13.44 -0.79 -5.74
N SER A 148 -13.85 -1.76 -4.93
CA SER A 148 -12.95 -2.59 -4.14
C SER A 148 -13.54 -3.99 -4.06
N THR A 149 -12.71 -4.99 -4.34
CA THR A 149 -13.06 -6.40 -4.27
C THR A 149 -11.97 -7.12 -3.50
N ILE A 150 -12.38 -7.97 -2.57
CA ILE A 150 -11.53 -8.82 -1.74
C ILE A 150 -12.02 -10.25 -1.91
N SER A 151 -11.11 -11.17 -2.18
CA SER A 151 -11.35 -12.60 -2.31
C SER A 151 -10.38 -13.39 -1.45
#